data_AF-A0A937PE28-F1
#
_entry.id   AF-A0A937PE28-F1
#
_cell.length_a   1.000
_cell.length_b   1.000
_cell.length_c   1.000
_cell.angle_alpha   90.00
_cell.angle_beta   90.00
_cell.angle_gamma   90.00
#
_symmetry.space_group_name_H-M   'P 1'
#
loop_
_entity.id
_entity.type
_entity.pdbx_description
1 polymer ?
#
loop_
_entity_poly.entity_id
_entity_poly.type
_entity_poly.pdbx_seq_one_letter_code
_entity_poly.pdbx_strand_id
1 'polypeptide(L)'
;MHISNQSSPDFGFDIIDINSVETELKDGTVVMYMESSSSDDLANNYVPFNQDDYWYWGWDLGKCNGYQGVGDAADKLEYKFNHPIMPSSYYYFTDVVIILVEPTSQYYDPNNPYGEYMLFRKTGPGANPPEEPCMIPDELNYYLNKFDYIKNLNKPQDKFFKCVEVIDDIIIGSGWGRIHKYDLYYGIPTAHD
;
A
#
# COMPACT_ATOMS: atom_id res chain seq x y z
N MET A 1 17.92 -35.68 17.40
CA MET A 1 18.63 -34.69 18.24
C MET A 1 17.70 -34.35 19.39
N HIS A 2 18.03 -34.73 20.62
CA HIS A 2 17.25 -34.37 21.81
C HIS A 2 17.73 -33.01 22.31
N ILE A 3 16.82 -32.04 22.44
CA ILE A 3 17.09 -30.73 23.04
C ILE A 3 16.21 -30.63 24.28
N SER A 4 16.85 -30.49 25.44
CA SER A 4 16.24 -30.35 26.76
C SER A 4 15.71 -28.92 26.97
N ASN A 5 14.50 -28.81 27.51
CA ASN A 5 13.88 -27.55 27.90
C ASN A 5 14.59 -26.92 29.11
N GLN A 6 15.19 -25.75 28.90
CA GLN A 6 15.36 -24.75 29.96
C GLN A 6 14.39 -23.60 29.68
N SER A 7 13.49 -23.37 30.63
CA SER A 7 12.52 -22.29 30.64
C SER A 7 13.20 -20.92 30.81
N SER A 8 13.07 -20.05 29.81
CA SER A 8 13.23 -18.61 29.93
C SER A 8 11.92 -17.94 29.51
N PRO A 9 11.49 -16.84 30.17
CA PRO A 9 10.22 -16.20 29.89
C PRO A 9 10.31 -15.33 28.61
N ASP A 10 9.25 -15.41 27.81
CA ASP A 10 8.89 -14.52 26.69
C ASP A 10 9.81 -14.47 25.46
N PHE A 11 10.04 -15.62 24.84
CA PHE A 11 10.20 -15.64 23.38
C PHE A 11 8.90 -16.14 22.76
N GLY A 12 8.11 -15.23 22.20
CA GLY A 12 7.06 -15.59 21.25
C GLY A 12 7.73 -16.19 20.02
N PHE A 13 7.39 -17.43 19.69
CA PHE A 13 7.79 -18.02 18.42
C PHE A 13 6.69 -17.71 17.41
N ASP A 14 7.01 -16.92 16.39
CA ASP A 14 6.12 -16.77 15.24
C ASP A 14 6.08 -18.09 14.47
N ILE A 15 4.86 -18.59 14.23
CA ILE A 15 4.64 -19.75 13.36
C ILE A 15 4.79 -19.24 11.93
N ILE A 16 5.87 -19.62 11.26
CA ILE A 16 6.08 -19.34 9.84
C ILE A 16 5.38 -20.44 9.05
N ASP A 17 4.25 -20.11 8.42
CA ASP A 17 3.62 -20.98 7.43
C ASP A 17 4.39 -20.88 6.11
N ILE A 18 5.22 -21.89 5.84
CA ILE A 18 6.00 -21.98 4.60
C ILE A 18 5.15 -22.68 3.54
N ASN A 19 4.61 -21.92 2.60
CA ASN A 19 3.99 -22.47 1.38
C ASN A 19 5.05 -22.58 0.28
N SER A 20 5.49 -23.80 -0.04
CA SER A 20 6.35 -24.06 -1.19
C SER A 20 5.51 -24.21 -2.46
N VAL A 21 5.76 -23.37 -3.46
CA VAL A 21 5.27 -23.58 -4.83
C VAL A 21 6.42 -24.18 -5.63
N GLU A 22 6.29 -25.43 -6.06
CA GLU A 22 7.23 -26.01 -7.03
C GLU A 22 7.04 -25.28 -8.36
N THR A 23 8.04 -24.50 -8.75
CA THR A 23 8.14 -23.97 -10.11
C THR A 23 8.99 -24.95 -10.92
N GLU A 24 8.55 -25.31 -12.12
CA GLU A 24 9.24 -26.26 -13.02
C GLU A 24 10.56 -25.68 -13.61
N LEU A 25 11.37 -24.99 -12.80
CA LEU A 25 12.66 -24.46 -13.21
C LEU A 25 13.70 -25.59 -13.25
N LYS A 26 14.30 -25.78 -14.43
CA LYS A 26 15.21 -26.90 -14.78
C LYS A 26 16.56 -26.95 -14.06
N ASP A 27 16.82 -26.12 -13.06
CA ASP A 27 18.09 -26.10 -12.36
C ASP A 27 17.88 -25.81 -10.87
N GLY A 28 17.49 -26.84 -10.10
CA GLY A 28 17.72 -27.01 -8.66
C GLY A 28 17.47 -25.84 -7.69
N THR A 29 16.84 -24.76 -8.14
CA THR A 29 16.78 -23.47 -7.46
C THR A 29 15.36 -23.30 -6.96
N VAL A 30 15.21 -23.45 -5.65
CA VAL A 30 13.95 -23.18 -4.95
C VAL A 30 13.92 -21.70 -4.63
N VAL A 31 13.01 -20.96 -5.27
CA VAL A 31 12.72 -19.56 -4.89
C VAL A 31 11.73 -19.59 -3.74
N MET A 32 12.17 -19.23 -2.53
CA MET A 32 11.30 -19.08 -1.37
C MET A 32 10.75 -17.67 -1.30
N TYR A 33 9.41 -17.56 -1.30
CA TYR A 33 8.70 -16.33 -0.97
C TYR A 33 8.33 -16.37 0.51
N MET A 34 8.81 -15.39 1.29
CA MET A 34 8.51 -15.27 2.71
C MET A 34 7.61 -14.05 2.90
N GLU A 35 6.32 -14.26 3.14
CA GLU A 35 5.39 -13.22 3.57
C GLU A 35 5.21 -13.34 5.09
N SER A 36 5.74 -12.36 5.84
CA SER A 36 5.53 -12.24 7.29
C SER A 36 4.27 -11.40 7.53
N SER A 37 3.33 -11.93 8.32
CA SER A 37 2.18 -11.19 8.83
C SER A 37 2.38 -10.83 10.30
N SER A 38 3.43 -10.05 10.62
CA SER A 38 3.58 -9.42 11.93
C SER A 38 2.89 -8.05 11.93
N SER A 39 1.92 -7.86 12.82
CA SER A 39 0.98 -6.74 12.85
C SER A 39 1.54 -5.41 13.39
N ASP A 40 2.82 -5.30 13.76
CA ASP A 40 3.33 -4.09 14.44
C ASP A 40 4.69 -3.58 13.97
N ASP A 41 5.27 -4.12 12.90
CA ASP A 41 6.39 -3.49 12.20
C ASP A 41 6.52 -4.16 10.83
N LEU A 42 5.68 -3.73 9.87
CA LEU A 42 5.94 -4.01 8.46
C LEU A 42 7.27 -3.33 8.14
N ALA A 43 8.35 -4.12 8.08
CA ALA A 43 9.64 -3.67 7.56
C ALA A 43 9.38 -2.80 6.33
N ASN A 44 9.61 -1.48 6.46
CA ASN A 44 9.10 -0.48 5.52
C ASN A 44 9.48 -0.86 4.08
N ASN A 45 8.56 -1.50 3.36
CA ASN A 45 8.79 -1.95 1.98
C ASN A 45 8.95 -0.78 1.02
N TYR A 46 8.74 0.45 1.51
CA TYR A 46 8.76 1.68 0.75
C TYR A 46 9.73 2.68 1.38
N VAL A 47 10.35 3.50 0.54
CA VAL A 47 11.10 4.66 1.02
C VAL A 47 10.08 5.65 1.61
N PRO A 48 10.21 6.07 2.88
CA PRO A 48 9.25 6.98 3.50
C PRO A 48 9.27 8.38 2.87
N PHE A 49 8.25 9.17 3.14
CA PHE A 49 8.24 10.61 2.93
C PHE A 49 9.12 11.31 3.96
N ASN A 50 9.92 12.28 3.52
CA ASN A 50 10.77 13.06 4.41
C ASN A 50 9.95 14.11 5.17
N GLN A 51 10.50 14.65 6.24
CA GLN A 51 9.85 15.69 7.06
C GLN A 51 9.48 16.98 6.29
N ASP A 52 10.05 17.20 5.10
CA ASP A 52 9.76 18.34 4.23
C ASP A 52 8.92 17.96 2.98
N ASP A 53 8.34 16.76 2.94
CA ASP A 53 7.52 16.30 1.82
C ASP A 53 6.04 16.57 2.05
N TYR A 54 5.69 17.85 2.06
CA TYR A 54 4.31 18.32 2.13
C TYR A 54 3.71 18.43 0.73
N TRP A 55 2.61 17.74 0.49
CA TRP A 55 1.96 17.70 -0.83
C TRP A 55 0.51 18.13 -0.71
N TYR A 56 0.03 18.91 -1.67
CA TYR A 56 -1.40 19.09 -1.80
C TYR A 56 -2.07 17.75 -2.10
N TRP A 57 -3.29 17.61 -1.61
CA TRP A 57 -4.06 16.37 -1.66
C TRP A 57 -4.22 15.80 -3.08
N GLY A 58 -4.47 16.65 -4.08
CA GLY A 58 -4.76 16.25 -5.46
C GLY A 58 -4.58 17.40 -6.48
N TRP A 59 -5.05 17.17 -7.70
CA TRP A 59 -5.09 18.13 -8.81
C TRP A 59 -3.74 18.71 -9.26
N ASP A 60 -2.66 17.94 -9.18
CA ASP A 60 -1.33 18.37 -9.63
C ASP A 60 -0.83 19.68 -8.95
N LEU A 61 -1.38 20.04 -7.79
CA LEU A 61 -1.12 21.33 -7.14
C LEU A 61 0.30 21.47 -6.58
N GLY A 62 1.09 20.39 -6.56
CA GLY A 62 2.47 20.42 -6.14
C GLY A 62 2.66 20.33 -4.64
N LYS A 63 3.80 20.85 -4.19
CA LYS A 63 4.15 20.94 -2.78
C LYS A 63 3.48 22.14 -2.11
N CYS A 64 3.06 21.96 -0.87
CA CYS A 64 2.38 23.01 -0.07
C CYS A 64 3.28 23.68 0.98
N ASN A 65 4.57 23.37 1.02
CA ASN A 65 5.55 23.98 1.93
C ASN A 65 6.46 25.02 1.27
N GLY A 66 6.05 25.59 0.14
CA GLY A 66 6.79 26.65 -0.56
C GLY A 66 7.96 26.17 -1.44
N TYR A 67 8.16 24.85 -1.55
CA TYR A 67 9.09 24.25 -2.52
C TYR A 67 8.38 23.93 -3.84
N GLN A 68 9.15 23.73 -4.90
CA GLN A 68 8.62 23.26 -6.18
C GLN A 68 8.54 21.73 -6.21
N GLY A 69 7.46 21.21 -6.77
CA GLY A 69 7.23 19.79 -7.03
C GLY A 69 6.22 19.62 -8.15
N VAL A 70 6.36 18.55 -8.93
CA VAL A 70 5.39 18.16 -9.97
C VAL A 70 4.45 17.12 -9.38
N GLY A 71 3.16 17.19 -9.69
CA GLY A 71 2.16 16.25 -9.18
C GLY A 71 1.64 16.61 -7.79
N ASP A 72 0.94 15.68 -7.16
CA ASP A 72 0.31 15.83 -5.86
C ASP A 72 0.52 14.60 -4.95
N ALA A 73 -0.20 14.55 -3.82
CA ALA A 73 -0.11 13.45 -2.86
C ALA A 73 -0.55 12.10 -3.46
N ALA A 74 -1.55 12.08 -4.35
CA ALA A 74 -1.98 10.88 -5.08
C ALA A 74 -0.79 10.30 -5.86
N ASP A 75 -0.16 11.15 -6.68
CA ASP A 75 0.96 10.76 -7.54
C ASP A 75 2.14 10.24 -6.72
N LYS A 76 2.40 10.85 -5.55
CA LYS A 76 3.55 10.44 -4.73
C LYS A 76 3.31 9.14 -4.01
N LEU A 77 2.09 8.90 -3.55
CA LEU A 77 1.71 7.62 -2.98
C LEU A 77 1.75 6.55 -4.07
N GLU A 78 1.13 6.77 -5.23
CA GLU A 78 1.17 5.84 -6.37
C GLU A 78 2.61 5.48 -6.75
N TYR A 79 3.46 6.49 -6.94
CA TYR A 79 4.85 6.28 -7.28
C TYR A 79 5.53 5.38 -6.25
N LYS A 80 5.38 5.66 -4.95
CA LYS A 80 6.02 4.84 -3.92
C LYS A 80 5.44 3.44 -3.87
N PHE A 81 4.12 3.28 -3.95
CA PHE A 81 3.46 1.97 -3.98
C PHE A 81 3.95 1.07 -5.12
N ASN A 82 4.20 1.68 -6.28
CA ASN A 82 4.72 0.98 -7.46
C ASN A 82 6.25 0.80 -7.46
N HIS A 83 6.97 1.42 -6.51
CA HIS A 83 8.43 1.35 -6.39
C HIS A 83 8.86 0.98 -4.96
N PRO A 84 8.54 -0.24 -4.49
CA PRO A 84 9.05 -0.73 -3.23
C PRO A 84 10.59 -0.88 -3.27
N ILE A 85 11.22 -0.84 -2.09
CA ILE A 85 12.67 -1.01 -1.90
C ILE A 85 13.17 -2.31 -2.51
N MET A 86 12.36 -3.37 -2.39
CA MET A 86 12.59 -4.67 -3.01
C MET A 86 11.58 -4.85 -4.14
N PRO A 87 11.91 -4.46 -5.39
CA PRO A 87 11.00 -4.59 -6.51
C PRO A 87 10.72 -6.06 -6.84
N SER A 88 9.54 -6.30 -7.40
CA SER A 88 9.22 -7.61 -7.98
C SER A 88 10.17 -7.92 -9.15
N SER A 89 10.56 -9.19 -9.28
CA SER A 89 11.34 -9.68 -10.43
C SER A 89 10.50 -9.90 -11.69
N TYR A 90 9.19 -9.69 -11.62
CA TYR A 90 8.26 -9.94 -12.73
C TYR A 90 8.07 -8.69 -13.60
N TYR A 91 8.34 -8.82 -14.90
CA TYR A 91 8.19 -7.74 -15.87
C TYR A 91 6.88 -7.82 -16.66
N TYR A 92 6.29 -9.01 -16.75
CA TYR A 92 5.11 -9.28 -17.56
C TYR A 92 4.08 -10.08 -16.78
N PHE A 93 2.82 -9.72 -16.99
CA PHE A 93 1.68 -10.33 -16.33
C PHE A 93 0.61 -10.66 -17.37
N THR A 94 0.06 -11.87 -17.31
CA THR A 94 -1.15 -12.28 -18.03
C THR A 94 -2.34 -12.32 -17.08
N ASP A 95 -3.54 -12.49 -17.66
CA ASP A 95 -4.78 -12.67 -16.89
C ASP A 95 -4.99 -11.57 -15.85
N VAL A 96 -4.72 -10.33 -16.24
CA VAL A 96 -4.77 -9.18 -15.34
C VAL A 96 -6.21 -8.91 -14.93
N VAL A 97 -6.43 -8.77 -13.63
CA VAL A 97 -7.69 -8.34 -13.03
C VAL A 97 -7.46 -7.04 -12.26
N ILE A 98 -8.51 -6.23 -12.19
CA ILE A 98 -8.52 -4.96 -11.49
C ILE A 98 -9.45 -5.09 -10.29
N ILE A 99 -8.97 -4.74 -9.11
CA ILE A 99 -9.76 -4.67 -7.89
C ILE A 99 -9.86 -3.21 -7.47
N LEU A 100 -11.07 -2.67 -7.51
CA LEU A 100 -11.37 -1.33 -7.02
C LEU A 100 -11.43 -1.33 -5.49
N VAL A 101 -10.65 -0.46 -4.87
CA VAL A 101 -10.64 -0.25 -3.42
C VAL A 101 -11.05 1.18 -3.10
N GLU A 102 -12.10 1.31 -2.30
CA GLU A 102 -12.65 2.57 -1.82
C GLU A 102 -12.69 2.61 -0.29
N PRO A 103 -12.70 3.80 0.35
CA PRO A 103 -12.81 3.95 1.81
C PRO A 103 -14.19 3.50 2.33
N THR A 104 -14.34 2.19 2.52
CA THR A 104 -15.53 1.51 3.05
C THR A 104 -15.27 0.94 4.44
N SER A 105 -16.30 0.39 5.10
CA SER A 105 -16.18 -0.18 6.45
C SER A 105 -15.11 -1.27 6.60
N GLN A 106 -14.74 -1.95 5.51
CA GLN A 106 -13.64 -2.93 5.50
C GLN A 106 -12.27 -2.30 5.79
N TYR A 107 -12.10 -1.02 5.46
CA TYR A 107 -10.84 -0.29 5.61
C TYR A 107 -10.93 0.78 6.70
N TYR A 108 -11.94 0.70 7.57
CA TYR A 108 -12.07 1.61 8.70
C TYR A 108 -10.94 1.33 9.71
N ASP A 109 -10.24 2.38 10.13
CA ASP A 109 -9.20 2.30 11.16
C ASP A 109 -9.48 3.37 12.23
N PRO A 110 -10.05 3.00 13.39
CA PRO A 110 -10.34 3.96 14.46
C PRO A 110 -9.08 4.56 15.09
N ASN A 111 -7.90 4.00 14.80
CA ASN A 111 -6.63 4.49 15.31
C ASN A 111 -5.90 5.39 14.30
N ASN A 112 -6.49 5.67 13.13
CA ASN A 112 -5.91 6.63 12.19
C ASN A 112 -5.99 8.05 12.77
N PRO A 113 -4.86 8.73 13.07
CA PRO A 113 -4.90 10.09 13.61
C PRO A 113 -5.24 11.16 12.55
N TYR A 114 -5.30 10.78 11.27
CA TYR A 114 -5.49 11.69 10.12
C TYR A 114 -6.85 11.53 9.43
N GLY A 115 -7.65 10.53 9.81
CA GLY A 115 -8.94 10.25 9.17
C GLY A 115 -9.63 9.02 9.75
N GLU A 116 -10.61 8.49 9.03
CA GLU A 116 -11.43 7.34 9.48
C GLU A 116 -10.98 6.00 8.87
N TYR A 117 -10.21 6.04 7.78
CA TYR A 117 -9.92 4.86 6.96
C TYR A 117 -8.41 4.70 6.73
N MET A 118 -8.00 3.48 6.41
CA MET A 118 -6.64 3.15 5.94
C MET A 118 -6.34 3.69 4.53
N LEU A 119 -7.39 4.11 3.81
CA LEU A 119 -7.31 4.95 2.63
C LEU A 119 -7.63 6.37 3.03
N PHE A 120 -7.03 7.35 2.36
CA PHE A 120 -7.29 8.73 2.71
C PHE A 120 -8.59 9.24 2.07
N ARG A 121 -9.40 9.84 2.93
CA ARG A 121 -10.71 10.39 2.60
C ARG A 121 -10.89 11.66 3.41
N LYS A 122 -11.21 12.75 2.72
CA LYS A 122 -11.57 14.01 3.35
C LYS A 122 -13.01 14.38 3.02
N THR A 123 -13.85 14.43 4.03
CA THR A 123 -15.20 14.98 3.92
C THR A 123 -15.19 16.45 4.32
N GLY A 124 -15.84 17.31 3.54
CA GLY A 124 -15.91 18.74 3.83
C GLY A 124 -17.16 19.41 3.27
N PRO A 125 -17.63 20.52 3.87
CA PRO A 125 -18.74 21.29 3.32
C PRO A 125 -18.28 22.09 2.09
N GLY A 126 -18.81 21.75 0.92
CA GLY A 126 -18.72 22.56 -0.31
C GLY A 126 -17.82 21.98 -1.41
N ALA A 127 -18.15 22.34 -2.66
CA ALA A 127 -17.42 21.98 -3.89
C ALA A 127 -15.95 22.35 -3.83
N ASN A 128 -15.69 23.48 -3.17
CA ASN A 128 -14.38 24.09 -3.02
C ASN A 128 -14.21 24.36 -1.50
N PRO A 129 -13.46 23.55 -0.76
CA PRO A 129 -12.82 24.04 0.45
C PRO A 129 -12.09 25.33 0.06
N PRO A 130 -12.05 26.33 0.94
CA PRO A 130 -11.30 27.54 0.68
C PRO A 130 -9.84 27.27 0.27
N GLU A 131 -9.28 26.15 0.71
CA GLU A 131 -7.91 25.70 0.42
C GLU A 131 -7.87 24.16 0.29
N GLU A 132 -7.21 23.65 -0.75
CA GLU A 132 -6.95 22.21 -0.87
C GLU A 132 -6.06 21.75 0.31
N PRO A 133 -6.34 20.59 0.92
CA PRO A 133 -5.60 20.12 2.08
C PRO A 133 -4.13 19.94 1.73
N CYS A 134 -3.26 20.55 2.52
CA CYS A 134 -1.85 20.17 2.56
C CYS A 134 -1.72 18.91 3.42
N MET A 135 -1.26 17.81 2.83
CA MET A 135 -0.98 16.57 3.55
C MET A 135 0.42 16.62 4.13
N ILE A 136 0.53 16.31 5.42
CA ILE A 136 1.82 16.32 6.12
C ILE A 136 2.55 14.98 5.92
N PRO A 137 3.89 14.93 6.03
CA PRO A 137 4.65 13.70 5.82
C PRO A 137 4.21 12.53 6.70
N ASP A 138 3.86 12.77 7.96
CA ASP A 138 3.44 11.70 8.86
C ASP A 138 2.10 11.07 8.44
N GLU A 139 1.21 11.87 7.83
CA GLU A 139 -0.03 11.42 7.23
C GLU A 139 0.24 10.57 5.98
N LEU A 140 1.09 11.06 5.08
CA LEU A 140 1.50 10.31 3.89
C LEU A 140 2.18 8.99 4.25
N ASN A 141 3.03 8.98 5.27
CA ASN A 141 3.68 7.78 5.78
C ASN A 141 2.70 6.80 6.43
N TYR A 142 1.65 7.29 7.10
CA TYR A 142 0.59 6.41 7.60
C TYR A 142 -0.07 5.65 6.44
N TYR A 143 -0.50 6.35 5.38
CA TYR A 143 -1.11 5.69 4.22
C TYR A 143 -0.13 4.80 3.47
N LEU A 144 1.14 5.19 3.40
CA LEU A 144 2.22 4.38 2.85
C LEU A 144 2.32 3.02 3.57
N ASN A 145 2.27 3.05 4.89
CA ASN A 145 2.43 1.85 5.73
C ASN A 145 1.20 0.95 5.75
N LYS A 146 0.01 1.48 5.46
CA LYS A 146 -1.22 0.67 5.37
C LYS A 146 -1.39 -0.04 4.02
N PHE A 147 -0.64 0.37 3.00
CA PHE A 147 -0.86 -0.13 1.64
C PHE A 147 -0.64 -1.63 1.49
N ASP A 148 0.40 -2.21 2.10
CA ASP A 148 0.65 -3.65 2.00
C ASP A 148 -0.47 -4.49 2.62
N TYR A 149 -1.08 -4.01 3.70
CA TYR A 149 -2.26 -4.63 4.28
C TYR A 149 -3.42 -4.60 3.29
N ILE A 150 -3.73 -3.44 2.71
CA ILE A 150 -4.82 -3.27 1.73
C ILE A 150 -4.58 -4.14 0.49
N LYS A 151 -3.36 -4.11 -0.04
CA LYS A 151 -2.91 -4.92 -1.18
C LYS A 151 -3.13 -6.41 -0.90
N ASN A 152 -2.57 -6.92 0.19
CA ASN A 152 -2.64 -8.35 0.48
C ASN A 152 -4.05 -8.82 0.83
N LEU A 153 -4.86 -7.98 1.49
CA LEU A 153 -6.27 -8.28 1.78
C LEU A 153 -7.10 -8.48 0.51
N ASN A 154 -6.76 -7.77 -0.57
CA ASN A 154 -7.50 -7.80 -1.85
C ASN A 154 -6.90 -8.75 -2.89
N LYS A 155 -5.81 -9.46 -2.56
CA LYS A 155 -5.09 -10.34 -3.49
C LYS A 155 -5.97 -11.53 -3.89
N PRO A 156 -6.34 -11.66 -5.18
CA PRO A 156 -7.05 -12.83 -5.65
C PRO A 156 -6.16 -14.08 -5.55
N GLN A 157 -6.79 -15.24 -5.42
CA GLN A 157 -6.07 -16.52 -5.40
C GLN A 157 -5.21 -16.67 -6.66
N ASP A 158 -3.99 -17.18 -6.49
CA ASP A 158 -3.01 -17.47 -7.54
C ASP A 158 -2.60 -16.25 -8.40
N LYS A 159 -2.84 -15.02 -7.93
CA LYS A 159 -2.39 -13.80 -8.59
C LYS A 159 -1.38 -13.02 -7.77
N PHE A 160 -0.51 -12.31 -8.47
CA PHE A 160 0.54 -11.47 -7.93
C PHE A 160 0.25 -10.01 -8.21
N PHE A 161 0.63 -9.13 -7.29
CA PHE A 161 0.48 -7.69 -7.46
C PHE A 161 1.36 -7.22 -8.62
N LYS A 162 0.75 -6.47 -9.55
CA LYS A 162 1.42 -5.87 -10.70
C LYS A 162 1.72 -4.39 -10.43
N CYS A 163 0.68 -3.61 -10.15
CA CYS A 163 0.77 -2.18 -9.89
C CYS A 163 -0.54 -1.68 -9.27
N VAL A 164 -0.53 -0.44 -8.80
CA VAL A 164 -1.70 0.32 -8.37
C VAL A 164 -1.80 1.60 -9.18
N GLU A 165 -3.01 2.03 -9.47
CA GLU A 165 -3.34 3.39 -9.86
C GLU A 165 -4.07 4.06 -8.68
N VAL A 166 -3.60 5.23 -8.25
CA VAL A 166 -4.20 6.00 -7.16
C VAL A 166 -4.99 7.15 -7.77
N ILE A 167 -6.31 7.04 -7.67
CA ILE A 167 -7.24 7.99 -8.28
C ILE A 167 -7.70 8.98 -7.22
N ASP A 168 -7.53 10.28 -7.45
CA ASP A 168 -8.03 11.39 -6.64
C ASP A 168 -9.43 11.83 -7.13
N ASP A 169 -10.46 11.26 -6.52
CA ASP A 169 -11.84 11.43 -6.98
C ASP A 169 -12.64 12.39 -6.08
N ILE A 170 -13.59 13.10 -6.69
CA ILE A 170 -14.59 13.90 -5.96
C ILE A 170 -15.94 13.24 -6.11
N ILE A 171 -16.43 12.68 -5.00
CA ILE A 171 -17.82 12.22 -4.91
C ILE A 171 -18.73 13.41 -4.59
N ILE A 172 -19.72 13.60 -5.45
CA ILE A 172 -20.79 14.57 -5.30
C ILE A 172 -22.07 13.83 -4.90
N GLY A 173 -22.51 13.99 -3.64
CA GLY A 173 -23.71 13.35 -3.09
C GLY A 173 -24.44 14.26 -2.08
N SER A 174 -24.91 13.72 -0.96
CA SER A 174 -25.47 14.50 0.17
C SER A 174 -24.43 15.38 0.91
N GLY A 175 -23.19 15.36 0.44
CA GLY A 175 -22.07 16.22 0.79
C GLY A 175 -20.96 16.09 -0.26
N TRP A 176 -19.90 16.89 -0.12
CA TRP A 176 -18.72 16.78 -0.96
C TRP A 176 -17.69 15.89 -0.27
N GLY A 177 -17.33 14.79 -0.93
CA GLY A 177 -16.34 13.83 -0.45
C GLY A 177 -15.15 13.79 -1.40
N ARG A 178 -13.98 14.17 -0.91
CA ARG A 178 -12.69 13.93 -1.56
C ARG A 178 -12.22 12.55 -1.14
N ILE A 179 -11.99 11.66 -2.09
CA ILE A 179 -11.55 10.31 -1.80
C ILE A 179 -10.40 9.90 -2.70
N HIS A 180 -9.46 9.14 -2.15
CA HIS A 180 -8.55 8.37 -2.99
C HIS A 180 -9.06 6.95 -3.07
N LYS A 181 -9.08 6.45 -4.30
CA LYS A 181 -9.40 5.07 -4.61
C LYS A 181 -8.17 4.41 -5.21
N TYR A 182 -8.05 3.11 -5.00
CA TYR A 182 -6.98 2.34 -5.60
C TYR A 182 -7.57 1.37 -6.60
N ASP A 183 -7.10 1.44 -7.84
CA ASP A 183 -7.27 0.38 -8.80
C ASP A 183 -6.06 -0.55 -8.68
N LEU A 184 -6.24 -1.67 -7.98
CA LEU A 184 -5.19 -2.65 -7.75
C LEU A 184 -5.17 -3.67 -8.89
N TYR A 185 -4.05 -3.74 -9.60
CA TYR A 185 -3.86 -4.65 -10.71
C TYR A 185 -3.13 -5.92 -10.22
N TYR A 186 -3.75 -7.07 -10.45
CA TYR A 186 -3.17 -8.39 -10.15
C TYR A 186 -3.14 -9.27 -11.39
N GLY A 187 -2.10 -10.07 -11.57
CA GLY A 187 -2.01 -11.00 -12.70
C GLY A 187 -1.17 -12.23 -12.40
N ILE A 188 -1.02 -13.11 -13.40
CA ILE A 188 -0.12 -14.25 -13.33
C ILE A 188 1.22 -13.81 -13.95
N PRO A 189 2.33 -13.88 -13.20
CA PRO A 189 3.63 -13.50 -13.74
C PRO A 189 4.07 -14.52 -14.79
N THR A 190 4.62 -14.04 -15.90
CA THR A 190 5.24 -14.90 -16.91
C THR A 190 6.74 -14.72 -16.87
N ALA A 191 7.48 -15.82 -16.82
CA ALA A 191 8.93 -15.78 -17.01
C ALA A 191 9.24 -15.30 -18.44
N HIS A 192 10.34 -14.56 -18.58
CA HIS A 192 10.92 -14.31 -19.89
C HIS A 192 11.69 -15.57 -20.27
N ASP A 193 11.31 -16.22 -21.38
CA ASP A 193 12.15 -17.23 -22.03
C ASP A 193 13.46 -16.60 -22.56
#